data_AF-A0A7S0CP88-F1
#
_entry.id   AF-A0A7S0CP88-F1
#
_cell.length_a   1.000
_cell.length_b   1.000
_cell.length_c   1.000
_cell.angle_alpha   90.00
_cell.angle_beta   90.00
_cell.angle_gamma   90.00
#
_symmetry.space_group_name_H-M   'P 1'
#
loop_
_entity.id
_entity.type
_entity.pdbx_description
1 polymer ?
#
loop_
_entity_poly.entity_id
_entity_poly.type
_entity_poly.pdbx_seq_one_letter_code
_entity_poly.pdbx_strand_id
1 'polypeptide(L)'
;EERFLEDVNNILNSGEVPNLWNADELSNLADEMMDVLENKKLPKTKAQAWATFVQLVQENLHIVLTMSPVGDAFRTRCRKFPSLINCTQIDWYNRWPEEALRSVAERFL
;
A
#
# COMPACT_ATOMS: atom_id res chain seq x y z
N GLU A 1 10.05 17.78 -2.80
CA GLU A 1 9.39 16.72 -3.58
C GLU A 1 8.86 15.66 -2.62
N GLU A 2 7.66 15.13 -2.85
CA GLU A 2 7.06 14.08 -2.00
C GLU A 2 7.02 12.76 -2.76
N ARG A 3 8.18 12.34 -3.28
CA ARG A 3 8.33 11.13 -4.11
C ARG A 3 7.77 9.88 -3.42
N PHE A 4 7.95 9.79 -2.10
CA PHE A 4 7.37 8.72 -1.28
C PHE A 4 5.84 8.61 -1.40
N LEU A 5 5.10 9.72 -1.38
CA LEU A 5 3.64 9.68 -1.47
C LEU A 5 3.16 9.38 -2.89
N GLU A 6 3.98 9.70 -3.90
CA GLU A 6 3.73 9.29 -5.28
C GLU A 6 3.87 7.77 -5.44
N ASP A 7 4.94 7.18 -4.87
CA ASP A 7 5.13 5.73 -4.88
C ASP A 7 3.99 5.00 -4.15
N VAL A 8 3.60 5.49 -2.97
CA VAL A 8 2.43 4.98 -2.24
C VAL A 8 1.15 5.10 -3.06
N ASN A 9 0.92 6.24 -3.71
CA ASN A 9 -0.25 6.44 -4.58
C ASN A 9 -0.27 5.43 -5.74
N ASN A 10 0.89 5.11 -6.32
CA ASN A 10 0.99 4.11 -7.38
C ASN A 10 0.68 2.71 -6.84
N ILE A 11 1.26 2.33 -5.70
CA ILE A 11 0.96 1.03 -5.06
C ILE A 11 -0.53 0.90 -4.73
N LEU A 12 -1.16 1.95 -4.20
CA LEU A 12 -2.59 1.94 -3.89
C LEU A 12 -3.50 1.86 -5.12
N ASN A 13 -3.06 2.37 -6.28
CA ASN A 13 -3.84 2.32 -7.52
C ASN A 13 -3.67 1.02 -8.31
N SER A 14 -2.41 0.63 -8.55
CA SER A 14 -2.06 -0.44 -9.48
C SER A 14 -1.37 -1.62 -8.79
N GLY A 15 -0.95 -1.50 -7.53
CA GLY A 15 -0.13 -2.51 -6.86
C GLY A 15 1.33 -2.53 -7.33
N GLU A 16 1.76 -1.53 -8.12
CA GLU A 16 3.13 -1.45 -8.64
C GLU A 16 3.66 0.00 -8.59
N VAL A 17 4.99 0.13 -8.59
CA VAL A 17 5.68 1.42 -8.72
C VAL A 17 6.36 1.46 -10.09
N PRO A 18 6.08 2.49 -10.93
CA PRO A 18 6.72 2.63 -12.23
C PRO A 18 8.25 2.70 -12.13
N ASN A 19 8.94 2.01 -13.04
CA ASN A 19 10.40 1.97 -13.09
C ASN A 19 11.09 1.47 -11.81
N LEU A 20 10.37 0.67 -11.00
CA LEU A 20 10.95 0.03 -9.81
C LEU A 20 11.99 -1.03 -10.18
N TRP A 21 11.73 -1.76 -11.26
CA TRP A 21 12.54 -2.87 -11.72
C TRP A 21 13.25 -2.55 -13.02
N ASN A 22 14.47 -3.04 -13.17
CA ASN A 22 15.14 -3.07 -14.46
C ASN A 22 14.74 -4.33 -15.27
N ALA A 23 15.17 -4.38 -16.54
CA ALA A 23 14.77 -5.46 -17.46
C ALA A 23 15.26 -6.86 -17.01
N ASP A 24 16.45 -6.93 -16.41
CA ASP A 24 17.04 -8.19 -15.96
C ASP A 24 16.29 -8.73 -14.74
N GLU A 25 15.96 -7.85 -13.80
CA GLU A 25 15.15 -8.18 -12.61
C GLU A 25 13.75 -8.66 -12.99
N LEU A 26 13.09 -8.00 -13.95
CA LEU A 26 11.78 -8.44 -14.46
C LEU A 26 11.86 -9.81 -15.12
N SER A 27 12.96 -10.12 -15.82
CA SER A 27 13.14 -11.45 -16.41
C SER A 27 13.31 -12.51 -15.32
N ASN A 28 14.16 -12.25 -14.33
CA ASN A 28 14.41 -13.18 -13.23
C ASN A 28 13.12 -13.45 -12.44
N LEU A 29 12.36 -12.40 -12.12
CA LEU A 29 11.07 -12.53 -11.43
C LEU A 29 10.07 -13.35 -12.25
N ALA A 30 10.01 -13.14 -13.57
CA ALA A 30 9.12 -13.93 -14.42
C ALA A 30 9.49 -15.42 -14.41
N ASP A 31 10.78 -15.73 -14.38
CA ASP A 31 11.29 -17.10 -14.33
C ASP A 31 10.99 -17.78 -12.98
N GLU A 32 11.15 -17.06 -11.86
CA GLU A 32 10.79 -17.52 -10.51
C GLU A 32 9.27 -17.78 -10.36
N MET A 33 8.45 -17.01 -11.07
CA MET A 33 6.99 -17.15 -11.02
C MET A 33 6.46 -18.35 -11.82
N MET A 34 7.29 -19.04 -12.61
CA MET A 34 6.83 -20.14 -13.48
C MET A 34 6.23 -21.30 -12.70
N ASP A 35 6.81 -21.65 -11.55
CA ASP A 35 6.31 -22.71 -10.67
C ASP A 35 4.97 -22.29 -10.02
N VAL A 36 4.82 -21.01 -9.69
CA VAL A 36 3.57 -20.46 -9.16
C VAL A 36 2.45 -20.55 -10.20
N LEU A 37 2.75 -20.23 -11.46
CA LEU A 37 1.80 -20.34 -12.57
C LEU A 37 1.40 -21.80 -12.82
N GLU A 38 2.34 -22.73 -12.77
CA GLU A 38 2.06 -24.17 -12.91
C GLU A 38 1.11 -24.66 -11.81
N ASN A 39 1.41 -24.32 -10.56
CA ASN A 39 0.58 -24.69 -9.41
C ASN A 39 -0.83 -24.09 -9.51
N LYS A 40 -0.95 -22.86 -10.04
CA LYS A 40 -2.23 -22.20 -10.31
C LYS A 40 -2.89 -22.64 -11.63
N LYS A 41 -2.27 -23.52 -12.41
CA LYS A 41 -2.73 -23.98 -13.74
C LYS A 41 -2.98 -22.83 -14.73
N LEU A 42 -2.14 -21.80 -14.66
CA LEU A 42 -2.19 -20.62 -15.53
C LEU A 42 -1.17 -20.73 -16.68
N PRO A 43 -1.37 -20.00 -17.79
CA PRO A 43 -0.42 -20.00 -18.91
C PRO A 43 0.98 -19.53 -18.49
N LYS A 44 2.01 -20.35 -18.76
CA LYS A 44 3.43 -20.03 -18.47
C LYS A 44 3.99 -18.98 -19.43
N THR A 45 3.57 -17.73 -19.28
CA THR A 45 4.03 -16.58 -20.05
C THR A 45 4.55 -15.49 -19.12
N LYS A 46 5.55 -14.71 -19.56
CA LYS A 46 6.09 -13.59 -18.74
C LYS A 46 5.02 -12.55 -18.38
N ALA A 47 4.08 -12.28 -19.30
CA ALA A 47 2.96 -11.37 -19.05
C ALA A 47 2.04 -11.91 -17.94
N GLN A 48 1.71 -13.20 -17.97
CA GLN A 48 0.90 -13.83 -16.93
C GLN A 48 1.65 -13.89 -15.59
N ALA A 49 2.96 -14.16 -15.61
CA ALA A 49 3.80 -14.14 -14.42
C ALA A 49 3.75 -12.78 -13.72
N TRP A 50 3.94 -11.70 -14.49
CA TRP A 50 3.85 -10.33 -13.97
C TRP A 50 2.46 -10.02 -13.40
N ALA A 51 1.40 -10.31 -14.15
CA ALA A 51 0.03 -10.07 -13.69
C ALA A 51 -0.28 -10.82 -12.39
N THR A 52 0.15 -12.09 -12.28
CA THR A 52 -0.02 -12.89 -11.08
C THR A 52 0.83 -12.37 -9.92
N PHE A 53 2.04 -11.87 -10.18
CA PHE A 53 2.87 -11.24 -9.15
C PHE A 53 2.22 -9.98 -8.58
N VAL A 54 1.76 -9.06 -9.45
CA VAL A 54 1.06 -7.84 -9.03
C VAL A 54 -0.19 -8.17 -8.21
N GLN A 55 -0.96 -9.18 -8.61
CA GLN A 55 -2.10 -9.66 -7.83
C GLN A 55 -1.67 -10.14 -6.43
N LEU A 56 -0.59 -10.91 -6.32
CA LEU A 56 -0.08 -11.36 -5.02
C LEU A 56 0.38 -10.18 -4.16
N VAL A 57 0.99 -9.16 -4.75
CA VAL A 57 1.36 -7.93 -4.02
C VAL A 57 0.11 -7.26 -3.45
N GLN A 58 -0.94 -7.08 -4.26
CA GLN A 58 -2.20 -6.47 -3.83
C GLN A 58 -2.89 -7.27 -2.71
N GLU A 59 -2.80 -8.61 -2.74
CA GLU A 59 -3.41 -9.49 -1.73
C GLU A 59 -2.63 -9.51 -0.40
N ASN A 60 -1.32 -9.28 -0.43
CA ASN A 60 -0.44 -9.51 0.72
C ASN A 60 0.17 -8.23 1.32
N LEU A 61 0.21 -7.12 0.57
CA LEU A 61 0.77 -5.85 1.05
C LEU A 61 -0.32 -4.94 1.63
N HIS A 62 -0.19 -4.63 2.92
CA HIS A 62 -1.09 -3.73 3.63
C HIS A 62 -0.33 -2.47 4.04
N ILE A 63 -0.83 -1.30 3.65
CA ILE A 63 -0.19 -0.01 3.93
C ILE A 63 -1.04 0.75 4.95
N VAL A 64 -0.39 1.21 6.03
CA VAL A 64 -0.99 2.10 7.03
C VAL A 64 -0.20 3.39 7.07
N LEU A 65 -0.89 4.52 6.94
CA LEU A 65 -0.31 5.85 6.95
C LEU A 65 -0.95 6.68 8.06
N THR A 66 -0.12 7.35 8.84
CA THR A 66 -0.59 8.29 9.86
C THR A 66 -0.27 9.70 9.42
N MET A 67 -1.29 10.55 9.34
CA MET A 67 -1.14 11.95 8.97
C MET A 67 -1.84 12.82 10.00
N SER A 68 -1.22 13.94 10.34
CA SER A 68 -1.88 14.96 11.14
C SER A 68 -2.91 15.68 10.28
N PRO A 69 -4.19 15.78 10.73
CA PRO A 69 -5.20 16.57 10.03
C PRO A 69 -5.06 18.07 10.31
N VAL A 70 -4.08 18.48 11.14
CA VAL A 70 -3.85 19.88 11.48
C VAL A 70 -3.20 20.60 10.30
N GLY A 71 -3.82 21.70 9.88
CA GLY A 71 -3.35 22.55 8.79
C GLY A 71 -3.69 22.04 7.39
N ASP A 72 -3.19 22.71 6.35
CA ASP A 72 -3.57 22.45 4.95
C ASP A 72 -2.79 21.32 4.27
N ALA A 73 -1.75 20.79 4.91
CA ALA A 73 -0.85 19.81 4.31
C ALA A 73 -1.57 18.50 3.96
N PHE A 74 -2.39 17.98 4.89
CA PHE A 74 -3.19 16.77 4.65
C PHE A 74 -4.13 16.96 3.46
N ARG A 75 -4.91 18.06 3.47
CA ARG A 75 -5.82 18.40 2.37
C ARG A 75 -5.11 18.53 1.02
N THR A 76 -3.93 19.15 1.00
CA THR A 76 -3.13 19.33 -0.21
C THR A 76 -2.64 17.99 -0.75
N ARG A 77 -2.17 17.09 0.13
CA ARG A 77 -1.74 15.73 -0.24
C ARG A 77 -2.89 14.90 -0.77
N CYS A 78 -4.05 14.91 -0.13
CA CYS A 78 -5.23 14.20 -0.60
C CYS A 78 -5.70 14.65 -2.00
N ARG A 79 -5.54 15.94 -2.32
CA ARG A 79 -5.84 16.47 -3.67
C ARG A 79 -4.81 16.03 -4.71
N LYS A 80 -3.53 15.97 -4.32
CA LYS A 80 -2.44 15.57 -5.20
C LYS A 80 -2.41 14.05 -5.44
N PHE A 81 -2.81 13.27 -4.44
CA PHE A 81 -2.75 11.82 -4.40
C PHE A 81 -4.13 11.25 -4.02
N PRO A 82 -5.08 11.19 -4.97
CA PRO A 82 -6.48 10.83 -4.69
C PRO A 82 -6.66 9.42 -4.11
N SER A 83 -5.69 8.51 -4.34
CA SER A 83 -5.76 7.12 -3.88
C SER A 83 -5.59 7.00 -2.36
N LEU A 84 -5.05 8.02 -1.70
CA LEU A 84 -5.07 8.15 -0.23
C LEU A 84 -6.48 8.31 0.35
N ILE A 85 -7.49 8.56 -0.49
CA ILE A 85 -8.90 8.58 -0.08
C ILE A 85 -9.66 7.45 -0.75
N ASN A 86 -9.45 7.23 -2.04
CA ASN A 86 -10.26 6.29 -2.82
C ASN A 86 -9.92 4.81 -2.58
N CYS A 87 -8.69 4.52 -2.17
CA CYS A 87 -8.17 3.15 -2.06
C CYS A 87 -7.83 2.77 -0.61
N THR A 88 -8.13 3.62 0.37
CA THR A 88 -7.83 3.38 1.79
C THR A 88 -9.02 3.74 2.66
N GLN A 89 -9.09 3.13 3.84
CA GLN A 89 -10.07 3.49 4.87
C GLN A 89 -9.50 4.59 5.78
N ILE A 90 -10.27 5.65 6.01
CA ILE A 90 -9.88 6.73 6.95
C ILE A 90 -10.38 6.40 8.35
N ASP A 91 -9.46 6.40 9.31
CA ASP A 91 -9.73 6.27 10.74
C ASP A 91 -9.31 7.55 11.48
N TRP A 92 -10.25 8.15 12.21
CA TRP A 92 -10.05 9.46 12.85
C TRP A 92 -9.69 9.30 14.33
N TYR A 93 -8.47 9.71 14.68
CA TYR A 93 -7.99 9.70 16.06
C TYR A 93 -8.35 11.01 16.75
N ASN A 94 -9.48 11.00 17.46
CA ASN A 94 -9.92 12.10 18.28
C ASN A 94 -9.25 12.10 19.66
N ARG A 95 -9.44 13.18 20.41
CA ARG A 95 -9.03 13.24 21.82
C ARG A 95 -9.68 12.08 22.58
N TRP A 96 -8.90 11.48 23.47
CA TRP A 96 -9.41 10.39 24.31
C TRP A 96 -10.55 10.88 25.20
N PRO A 97 -11.63 10.09 25.35
CA PRO A 97 -12.67 10.37 26.32
C PRO A 97 -12.12 10.26 27.74
N GLU A 98 -12.77 10.92 28.69
CA GLU A 98 -12.36 10.92 30.10
C GLU A 98 -12.27 9.50 30.67
N GLU A 99 -13.19 8.61 30.27
CA GLU A 99 -13.17 7.20 30.66
C GLU A 99 -11.90 6.47 30.19
N ALA A 100 -11.44 6.73 28.96
CA ALA A 100 -10.20 6.14 28.45
C ALA A 100 -8.98 6.70 29.19
N LEU A 101 -8.97 8.02 29.47
CA LEU A 101 -7.91 8.64 30.27
C LEU A 101 -7.85 8.05 31.69
N ARG A 102 -9.00 7.88 32.34
CA ARG A 102 -9.09 7.26 33.68
C ARG A 102 -8.66 5.80 33.65
N SER A 103 -9.14 5.02 32.68
CA SER A 103 -8.75 3.62 32.50
C SER A 103 -7.23 3.45 32.34
N VAL A 104 -6.59 4.35 31.58
CA VAL A 104 -5.13 4.33 31.44
C VAL A 104 -4.43 4.75 32.73
N ALA A 105 -4.93 5.76 33.45
CA ALA A 105 -4.36 6.16 34.73
C ALA A 105 -4.48 5.07 35.80
N GLU A 106 -5.64 4.40 35.91
CA GLU A 106 -5.91 3.30 36.86
C GLU A 106 -5.11 2.04 36.54
N ARG A 107 -4.75 1.81 35.28
CA ARG A 107 -3.88 0.68 34.89
C ARG A 107 -2.41 0.95 35.16
N PHE A 108 -2.01 2.22 35.25
CA PHE A 108 -0.62 2.65 35.36
C PHE A 108 -0.21 3.00 36.80
N LEU A 109 -1.16 3.36 37.66
CA LEU A 109 -1.00 3.60 39.10
C LEU A 109 -1.31 2.33 39.91
#